data_AF-A0A929PIM3-F1
#
_entry.id   AF-A0A929PIM3-F1
#
_cell.length_a   1.000
_cell.length_b   1.000
_cell.length_c   1.000
_cell.angle_alpha   90.00
_cell.angle_beta   90.00
_cell.angle_gamma   90.00
#
_symmetry.space_group_name_H-M   'P 1'
#
loop_
_entity.id
_entity.type
_entity.pdbx_description
1 polymer ?
#
loop_
_entity_poly.entity_id
_entity_poly.type
_entity_poly.pdbx_seq_one_letter_code
_entity_poly.pdbx_strand_id
1 'polypeptide(L)' 'MKTVYKVDTVPCDTQMRTILDGVDPDCIGSIFKLIFGQLQRGKVLEKMVFMDGYYLLSVDGTGYIF' A
#
# COMPACT_ATOMS: atom_id res chain seq x y z
N MET A 1 -11.85 -1.39 12.67
CA MET A 1 -11.08 -0.40 11.86
C MET A 1 -11.27 1.05 12.31
N LYS A 2 -12.45 1.50 12.77
CA LYS A 2 -12.66 2.88 13.26
C LYS A 2 -11.87 3.26 14.54
N THR A 3 -11.65 2.32 15.45
CA THR A 3 -11.14 2.63 16.80
C THR A 3 -9.62 2.80 16.89
N VAL A 4 -8.85 2.20 15.98
CA VAL A 4 -7.38 2.19 16.04
C VAL A 4 -6.76 3.30 15.20
N TYR A 5 -7.38 3.65 14.07
CA TYR A 5 -6.81 4.60 13.11
C TYR A 5 -7.61 5.90 12.94
N LYS A 6 -8.74 6.08 13.65
CA LYS A 6 -9.64 7.26 13.53
C LYS A 6 -9.96 7.63 12.07
N VAL A 7 -10.09 6.64 11.19
CA VAL A 7 -10.51 6.85 9.80
C VAL A 7 -12.03 6.75 9.76
N ASP A 8 -12.70 7.89 9.64
CA ASP A 8 -14.17 7.97 9.62
C ASP A 8 -14.78 7.47 8.31
N THR A 9 -14.10 7.73 7.19
CA THR A 9 -14.44 7.28 5.84
C THR A 9 -13.18 6.76 5.18
N VAL A 10 -13.21 5.54 4.65
CA VAL A 10 -12.11 5.02 3.83
C VAL A 10 -12.11 5.85 2.54
N PRO A 11 -11.02 6.58 2.23
CA PRO A 11 -10.98 7.41 1.04
C PRO A 11 -11.13 6.54 -0.21
N CYS A 12 -11.90 7.02 -1.19
CA CYS A 12 -11.87 6.46 -2.54
C CYS A 12 -10.46 6.64 -3.13
N ASP A 13 -10.05 5.81 -4.10
CA ASP A 13 -8.72 5.86 -4.73
C ASP A 13 -8.28 7.29 -5.09
N THR A 14 -9.20 8.07 -5.68
CA THR A 14 -8.98 9.48 -6.02
C THR A 14 -8.66 10.35 -4.80
N GLN A 15 -9.43 10.21 -3.71
CA GLN A 15 -9.19 10.97 -2.49
C GLN A 15 -7.89 10.56 -1.80
N MET A 16 -7.57 9.27 -1.83
CA MET A 16 -6.32 8.77 -1.27
C MET A 16 -5.13 9.37 -2.03
N ARG A 17 -5.20 9.40 -3.37
CA ARG A 17 -4.18 10.02 -4.21
C ARG A 17 -4.02 11.52 -3.93
N THR A 18 -5.11 12.28 -3.89
CA THR A 18 -5.05 13.72 -3.58
C THR A 18 -4.42 14.02 -2.22
N ILE A 19 -4.64 13.17 -1.21
CA ILE A 19 -3.99 13.32 0.11
C ILE A 19 -2.49 13.01 0.01
N LEU A 20 -2.12 11.96 -0.73
CA LEU A 20 -0.73 11.51 -0.87
C LEU A 20 0.11 12.38 -1.81
N ASP A 21 -0.49 13.05 -2.80
CA ASP A 21 0.20 13.94 -3.75
C ASP A 21 0.92 15.11 -3.05
N GLY A 22 0.44 15.52 -1.88
CA GLY A 22 1.06 16.58 -1.07
C GLY A 22 2.12 16.08 -0.07
N VAL A 23 2.39 14.78 -0.01
CA VAL A 23 3.32 14.17 0.95
C VAL A 23 4.56 13.67 0.24
N ASP A 24 5.73 13.99 0.79
CA ASP A 24 7.01 13.50 0.28
C ASP A 24 7.04 11.95 0.28
N PRO A 25 7.28 11.30 -0.88
CA PRO A 25 7.40 9.85 -0.98
C PRO A 25 8.36 9.22 0.02
N ASP A 26 9.45 9.91 0.40
CA ASP A 26 10.42 9.38 1.36
C ASP A 26 9.85 9.22 2.77
N CYS A 27 8.88 10.09 3.14
CA CYS A 27 8.18 10.00 4.43
C CYS A 27 7.30 8.75 4.50
N ILE A 28 6.63 8.40 3.40
CA ILE A 28 5.69 7.26 3.37
C ILE A 28 6.41 5.95 3.07
N GLY A 29 7.46 5.99 2.23
CA GLY A 29 8.19 4.81 1.78
C GLY A 29 8.77 4.00 2.94
N SER A 30 9.29 4.67 3.97
CA SER A 30 9.83 4.00 5.16
C SER A 30 8.76 3.27 5.97
N ILE A 31 7.58 3.88 6.12
CA ILE A 31 6.44 3.28 6.83
C ILE A 31 5.89 2.09 6.04
N PHE A 32 5.78 2.24 4.72
CA PHE A 32 5.33 1.17 3.84
C PHE A 32 6.26 -0.05 3.92
N LYS A 33 7.58 0.15 3.85
CA LYS A 33 8.58 -0.93 4.01
C LYS A 33 8.46 -1.65 5.35
N LEU A 34 8.19 -0.93 6.43
CA LEU A 34 8.00 -1.51 7.76
C LEU A 34 6.78 -2.43 7.80
N ILE A 35 5.64 -1.96 7.29
CA ILE A 35 4.40 -2.75 7.23
C ILE A 35 4.58 -3.95 6.30
N PHE A 36 5.17 -3.75 5.13
CA PHE A 36 5.45 -4.81 4.17
C PHE A 36 6.35 -5.90 4.75
N GLY A 37 7.38 -5.53 5.51
CA GLY A 37 8.24 -6.48 6.22
C GLY A 37 7.50 -7.29 7.29
N GLN A 38 6.51 -6.70 7.97
CA GLN A 38 5.64 -7.46 8.90
C GLN A 38 4.78 -8.47 8.14
N LEU A 39 4.24 -8.09 6.98
CA LEU A 39 3.43 -8.98 6.14
C LEU A 39 4.25 -10.14 5.56
N GLN A 40 5.50 -9.88 5.16
CA GLN A 40 6.47 -10.90 4.73
C GLN A 40 6.73 -11.91 5.85
N ARG A 41 7.08 -11.44 7.06
CA ARG A 41 7.35 -12.31 8.21
C ARG A 41 6.13 -13.11 8.64
N GLY A 42 4.93 -12.52 8.54
CA GLY A 42 3.67 -13.20 8.84
C GLY A 42 3.22 -14.21 7.79
N LYS A 43 3.99 -14.42 6.71
CA LYS A 43 3.63 -15.26 5.55
C LYS A 43 2.27 -14.92 4.94
N VAL A 44 1.81 -13.68 5.13
CA VAL A 44 0.52 -13.21 4.60
C VAL A 44 0.62 -13.02 3.10
N LEU A 45 1.79 -12.57 2.63
CA LEU A 45 2.05 -12.38 1.21
C LEU A 45 2.02 -13.70 0.43
N GLU A 46 2.40 -14.84 1.02
CA GLU A 46 2.31 -16.15 0.33
C GLU A 46 0.88 -16.46 -0.17
N LYS A 47 -0.14 -15.95 0.53
CA LYS A 47 -1.56 -16.09 0.14
C LYS A 47 -2.00 -15.13 -0.97
N MET A 48 -1.16 -14.14 -1.27
CA MET A 48 -1.36 -13.11 -2.29
C MET A 48 -0.50 -13.36 -3.53
N VAL A 49 0.32 -14.42 -3.52
CA VAL A 49 1.08 -14.87 -4.68
C VAL A 49 0.13 -15.30 -5.80
N PHE A 50 0.35 -14.76 -6.99
CA PHE A 50 -0.40 -15.02 -8.20
C PHE A 50 0.58 -15.29 -9.35
N MET A 51 0.35 -16.36 -10.11
CA MET A 51 1.19 -16.84 -11.24
C MET A 51 2.70 -16.92 -10.92
N ASP A 52 3.24 -18.12 -10.78
CA ASP A 52 4.69 -18.37 -10.73
C ASP A 52 5.49 -17.58 -9.67
N GLY A 53 4.87 -17.25 -8.53
CA GLY A 53 5.56 -16.57 -7.42
C GLY A 53 5.50 -15.04 -7.45
N TYR A 54 4.78 -14.45 -8.41
CA TYR A 54 4.62 -12.99 -8.50
C TYR A 54 3.43 -12.47 -7.69
N TYR A 55 3.35 -11.16 -7.49
CA TYR A 55 2.20 -10.51 -6.86
C TYR A 55 1.38 -9.76 -7.89
N LEU A 56 0.05 -9.87 -7.82
CA LEU A 56 -0.82 -9.06 -8.66
C LEU A 56 -0.92 -7.65 -8.06
N LEU A 57 -0.22 -6.70 -8.67
CA LEU A 57 -0.30 -5.29 -8.30
C LEU A 57 -1.17 -4.55 -9.32
N SER A 58 -2.36 -4.13 -8.90
CA SER A 58 -3.21 -3.25 -9.70
C SER A 58 -2.66 -1.82 -9.61
N VAL A 59 -1.68 -1.50 -10.47
CA VAL A 59 -1.16 -0.15 -10.62
C VAL A 59 -2.01 0.57 -11.66
N ASP A 60 -2.61 1.70 -11.29
CA ASP A 60 -3.19 2.62 -12.26
C ASP A 60 -2.04 3.17 -13.14
N GLY A 61 -2.12 2.96 -14.46
CA GLY A 61 -1.00 3.00 -15.40
C GLY A 61 -0.37 4.37 -15.68
N THR A 62 -0.19 5.22 -14.67
CA THR A 62 0.33 6.58 -14.79
C THR A 62 1.66 6.84 -14.06
N GLY A 63 2.29 5.84 -13.45
CA GLY A 63 3.58 6.00 -12.77
C GLY A 63 4.61 4.95 -13.15
N TYR A 64 5.75 5.39 -13.68
CA TYR A 64 6.95 4.58 -13.88
C TYR A 64 7.33 3.86 -12.58
N ILE A 65 7.48 2.53 -12.65
CA ILE A 65 8.07 1.73 -11.59
C ILE A 65 9.55 1.57 -11.96
N PHE A 66 10.43 2.39 -11.38
CA PHE A 66 11.89 2.22 -11.48
C PHE A 66 12.41 1.44 -10.28
#